data_AF-A0A9D1IIN9-F1
#
_entry.id   AF-A0A9D1IIN9-F1
#
_cell.length_a   1.000
_cell.length_b   1.000
_cell.length_c   1.000
_cell.angle_alpha   90.00
_cell.angle_beta   90.00
_cell.angle_gamma   90.00
#
_symmetry.space_group_name_H-M   'P 1'
#
loop_
_entity.id
_entity.type
_entity.pdbx_description
1 polymer ?
#
loop_
_entity_poly.entity_id
_entity_poly.type
_entity_poly.pdbx_seq_one_letter_code
_entity_poly.pdbx_strand_id
1 'polypeptide(L)'
;MKKTLAAVAVLGAFAGSAFAADVTMYGRIDTGLHYNNNQVDVDGQQIVDADKFEMGSGLSTGSRLGLKGTEEINEDLKAAFVLEHGFNSDDGGDSDSNRFFNRESSVQLISDTYGTLAFGRMGTIASDAGTFGFYAGAVNPFGSGWSAVGGQGVGAKISALNDGRYDNTITYKSPTFAGTTVYAQYSMKGDNFNADQKTYDENTHRVDRYAALGVNFATGALNLAAVVDWVDEACTGSNPVKEPEDKYTFNVGGSYDFGVMKAFLAAQYFQNANDVGLMGTLVNDSGVLGTSVVDGKEVANKFSADELKGYSVALGATVPAMGGNFLMSVSYTDAEDDAKDATAEFTGYQAAVAYQYPLSKRTVLYTGVGYTNREADKLNAVEGNKAEQETYDVSFGMVHYF
;
A
#
# COMPACT_ATOMS: atom_id res chain seq x y z
N MET A 1 -1.71 46.91 4.19
CA MET A 1 -0.37 46.63 3.60
C MET A 1 0.81 46.70 4.61
N LYS A 2 0.61 46.95 5.90
CA LYS A 2 1.71 47.03 6.90
C LYS A 2 1.93 45.74 7.73
N LYS A 3 1.17 44.66 7.47
CA LYS A 3 1.27 43.39 8.20
C LYS A 3 2.09 42.31 7.46
N THR A 4 2.37 42.51 6.17
CA THR A 4 3.09 41.54 5.32
C THR A 4 4.60 41.62 5.45
N LEU A 5 5.18 42.79 5.81
CA LEU A 5 6.63 42.91 5.98
C LEU A 5 7.15 42.32 7.30
N ALA A 6 6.32 42.26 8.35
CA ALA A 6 6.74 41.72 9.65
C ALA A 6 6.94 40.19 9.61
N ALA A 7 6.15 39.46 8.80
CA ALA A 7 6.31 38.01 8.64
C ALA A 7 7.61 37.64 7.91
N VAL A 8 8.04 38.45 6.94
CA VAL A 8 9.29 38.23 6.19
C VAL A 8 10.52 38.59 7.03
N ALA A 9 10.42 39.62 7.88
CA ALA A 9 11.52 40.02 8.76
C ALA A 9 11.77 39.04 9.92
N VAL A 10 10.74 38.34 10.40
CA VAL A 10 10.90 37.28 11.42
C VAL A 10 11.55 36.03 10.83
N LEU A 11 11.28 35.69 9.56
CA LEU A 11 11.94 34.57 8.87
C LEU A 11 13.45 34.80 8.64
N GLY A 12 13.88 36.05 8.46
CA GLY A 12 15.29 36.39 8.26
C GLY A 12 16.15 36.37 9.53
N ALA A 13 15.55 36.41 10.72
CA ALA A 13 16.27 36.48 11.99
C ALA A 13 16.66 35.10 12.57
N PHE A 14 16.17 34.00 12.00
CA PHE A 14 16.50 32.62 12.41
C PHE A 14 17.68 32.02 11.64
N ALA A 15 18.38 32.78 10.78
CA ALA A 15 19.57 32.31 10.06
C ALA A 15 20.84 32.19 10.94
N GLY A 16 20.68 32.01 12.25
CA GLY A 16 21.77 31.89 13.21
C GLY A 16 22.13 30.42 13.42
N SER A 17 23.21 29.97 12.81
CA SER A 17 23.88 28.67 13.04
C SER A 17 23.04 27.42 12.72
N ALA A 18 22.64 27.26 11.46
CA ALA A 18 22.39 25.93 10.93
C ALA A 18 23.70 25.11 10.99
N PHE A 19 23.72 24.06 11.81
CA PHE A 19 24.76 23.04 11.69
C PHE A 19 24.58 22.32 10.35
N ALA A 20 25.68 21.91 9.71
CA ALA A 20 25.61 21.15 8.47
C ALA A 20 24.69 19.92 8.66
N ALA A 21 23.74 19.71 7.74
CA ALA A 21 22.81 18.60 7.85
C ALA A 21 23.57 17.26 7.92
N ASP A 22 23.27 16.44 8.94
CA ASP A 22 23.80 15.09 9.03
C ASP A 22 23.12 14.22 7.98
N VAL A 23 23.81 13.99 6.86
CA VAL A 23 23.30 13.12 5.78
C VAL A 23 23.69 11.68 6.06
N THR A 24 22.69 10.83 6.20
CA THR A 24 22.84 9.38 6.39
C THR A 24 22.36 8.64 5.16
N MET A 25 23.21 7.74 4.66
CA MET A 25 22.79 6.71 3.72
C MET A 25 22.31 5.48 4.50
N TYR A 26 21.20 4.90 4.06
CA TYR A 26 20.63 3.70 4.66
C TYR A 26 20.05 2.81 3.56
N GLY A 27 19.83 1.53 3.87
CA GLY A 27 19.14 0.69 2.92
C GLY A 27 18.94 -0.74 3.40
N ARG A 28 18.38 -1.53 2.48
CA ARG A 28 18.28 -2.97 2.64
C ARG A 28 18.30 -3.68 1.30
N ILE A 29 18.87 -4.86 1.31
CA ILE A 29 18.93 -5.76 0.16
C ILE A 29 18.23 -7.05 0.57
N ASP A 30 17.18 -7.41 -0.16
CA ASP A 30 16.42 -8.64 0.02
C ASP A 30 16.47 -9.43 -1.28
N THR A 31 17.02 -10.64 -1.23
CA THR A 31 17.11 -11.58 -2.34
C THR A 31 16.71 -12.96 -1.84
N GLY A 32 15.92 -13.67 -2.64
CA GLY A 32 15.54 -15.03 -2.31
C GLY A 32 15.07 -15.83 -3.52
N LEU A 33 14.70 -17.06 -3.26
CA LEU A 33 14.02 -17.95 -4.19
C LEU A 33 12.53 -17.90 -3.90
N HIS A 34 11.73 -17.87 -4.97
CA HIS A 34 10.27 -17.86 -4.91
C HIS A 34 9.74 -18.93 -5.86
N TYR A 35 8.86 -19.77 -5.33
CA TYR A 35 8.01 -20.65 -6.11
C TYR A 35 6.58 -20.11 -6.03
N ASN A 36 5.94 -19.98 -7.18
CA ASN A 36 4.55 -19.61 -7.33
C ASN A 36 3.84 -20.67 -8.17
N ASN A 37 2.68 -21.12 -7.71
CA ASN A 37 1.71 -21.79 -8.55
C ASN A 37 0.46 -20.91 -8.62
N ASN A 38 -0.04 -20.68 -9.82
CA ASN A 38 -1.21 -19.86 -10.09
C ASN A 38 -2.16 -20.61 -11.02
N GLN A 39 -3.39 -20.79 -10.57
CA GLN A 39 -4.45 -21.44 -11.32
C GLN A 39 -5.62 -20.48 -11.43
N VAL A 40 -6.21 -20.39 -12.63
CA VAL A 40 -7.43 -19.62 -12.86
C VAL A 40 -8.43 -20.52 -13.58
N ASP A 41 -9.60 -20.66 -12.98
CA ASP A 41 -10.74 -21.38 -13.51
C ASP A 41 -11.84 -20.40 -13.90
N VAL A 42 -12.44 -20.56 -15.06
CA VAL A 42 -13.65 -19.85 -15.47
C VAL A 42 -14.72 -20.85 -15.84
N ASP A 43 -15.87 -20.77 -15.17
CA ASP A 43 -17.00 -21.69 -15.29
C ASP A 43 -16.60 -23.17 -15.16
N GLY A 44 -15.68 -23.44 -14.24
CA GLY A 44 -15.14 -24.77 -13.97
C GLY A 44 -14.18 -25.30 -15.05
N GLN A 45 -13.75 -24.45 -15.99
CA GLN A 45 -12.68 -24.76 -16.94
C GLN A 45 -11.40 -24.04 -16.54
N GLN A 46 -10.33 -24.81 -16.36
CA GLN A 46 -9.00 -24.28 -16.12
C GLN A 46 -8.48 -23.59 -17.38
N ILE A 47 -8.29 -22.28 -17.29
CA ILE A 47 -7.77 -21.44 -18.37
C ILE A 47 -6.33 -21.01 -18.13
N VAL A 48 -5.88 -21.02 -16.87
CA VAL A 48 -4.48 -20.80 -16.47
C VAL A 48 -4.05 -21.93 -15.54
N ASP A 49 -2.95 -22.58 -15.90
CA ASP A 49 -2.19 -23.49 -15.03
C ASP A 49 -0.71 -23.13 -15.20
N ALA A 50 -0.18 -22.39 -14.24
CA ALA A 50 1.19 -21.89 -14.33
C ALA A 50 1.93 -22.12 -13.02
N ASP A 51 3.13 -22.68 -13.12
CA ASP A 51 4.12 -22.66 -12.06
C ASP A 51 5.35 -21.85 -12.49
N LYS A 52 5.96 -21.18 -11.52
CA LYS A 52 7.15 -20.37 -11.70
C LYS A 52 8.09 -20.60 -10.53
N PHE A 53 9.35 -20.88 -10.84
CA PHE A 53 10.42 -20.91 -9.86
C PHE A 53 11.52 -19.94 -10.27
N GLU A 54 11.78 -18.96 -9.42
CA GLU A 54 12.73 -17.89 -9.74
C GLU A 54 13.54 -17.43 -8.53
N MET A 55 14.65 -16.77 -8.82
CA MET A 55 15.25 -15.85 -7.87
C MET A 55 14.52 -14.52 -8.01
N GLY A 56 14.20 -13.88 -6.90
CA GLY A 56 13.51 -12.60 -6.91
C GLY A 56 14.07 -11.65 -5.85
N SER A 57 13.92 -10.35 -6.14
CA SER A 57 14.19 -9.28 -5.19
C SER A 57 12.99 -8.98 -4.32
N GLY A 58 13.24 -8.62 -3.06
CA GLY A 58 12.26 -7.94 -2.24
C GLY A 58 11.13 -8.82 -1.69
N LEU A 59 11.33 -10.15 -1.63
CA LEU A 59 10.25 -11.10 -1.33
C LEU A 59 9.66 -10.94 0.08
N SER A 60 10.45 -10.52 1.07
CA SER A 60 9.96 -10.19 2.42
C SER A 60 9.86 -8.67 2.63
N THR A 61 10.75 -7.90 2.02
CA THR A 61 10.77 -6.44 2.00
C THR A 61 11.43 -5.93 0.74
N GLY A 62 10.79 -5.00 0.04
CA GLY A 62 11.41 -4.36 -1.14
C GLY A 62 12.82 -3.81 -0.87
N SER A 63 13.77 -4.23 -1.70
CA SER A 63 15.16 -3.76 -1.73
C SER A 63 15.22 -2.27 -2.06
N ARG A 64 16.11 -1.54 -1.36
CA ARG A 64 16.17 -0.07 -1.48
C ARG A 64 17.46 0.53 -0.96
N LEU A 65 17.76 1.71 -1.50
CA LEU A 65 18.79 2.64 -1.04
C LEU A 65 18.14 3.99 -0.74
N GLY A 66 18.48 4.57 0.40
CA GLY A 66 17.94 5.85 0.83
C GLY A 66 19.01 6.80 1.35
N LEU A 67 18.73 8.09 1.17
CA LEU A 67 19.43 9.20 1.80
C LEU A 67 18.43 9.95 2.67
N LYS A 68 18.83 10.29 3.89
CA LYS A 68 18.06 11.19 4.75
C LYS A 68 18.98 12.18 5.41
N GLY A 69 18.46 13.36 5.69
CA GLY A 69 19.21 14.37 6.42
C GLY A 69 18.31 15.23 7.29
N THR A 70 18.89 15.80 8.32
CA THR A 70 18.22 16.71 9.24
C THR A 70 19.11 17.90 9.54
N GLU A 71 18.53 19.10 9.53
CA GLU A 71 19.15 20.37 9.89
C GLU A 71 18.37 20.96 11.06
N GLU A 72 19.06 21.26 12.15
CA GLU A 72 18.46 21.97 13.29
C GLU A 72 18.38 23.46 12.95
N ILE A 73 17.16 24.01 12.98
CA ILE A 73 16.90 25.44 12.76
C ILE A 73 16.90 26.19 14.10
N ASN A 74 16.31 25.57 15.14
CA ASN A 74 16.36 26.00 16.53
C ASN A 74 15.97 24.82 17.45
N GLU A 75 15.88 25.07 18.77
CA GLU A 75 15.59 24.05 19.79
C GLU A 75 14.30 23.23 19.55
N ASP A 76 13.27 23.80 18.90
CA ASP A 76 11.98 23.13 18.64
C ASP A 76 11.74 22.84 17.15
N LEU A 77 12.57 23.31 16.22
CA LEU A 77 12.30 23.21 14.77
C LEU A 77 13.48 22.63 14.00
N LYS A 78 13.19 21.61 13.19
CA LYS A 78 14.15 20.97 12.28
C LYS A 78 13.61 20.93 10.86
N ALA A 79 14.48 21.14 9.89
CA ALA A 79 14.22 20.79 8.50
C ALA A 79 14.79 19.38 8.23
N ALA A 80 14.10 18.57 7.45
CA ALA A 80 14.57 17.23 7.08
C ALA A 80 14.21 16.88 5.64
N PHE A 81 14.91 15.90 5.09
CA PHE A 81 14.56 15.31 3.80
C PHE A 81 14.75 13.79 3.81
N VAL A 82 14.01 13.11 2.94
CA VAL A 82 14.19 11.69 2.62
C VAL A 82 14.11 11.51 1.11
N LEU A 83 15.08 10.79 0.55
CA LEU A 83 15.08 10.32 -0.83
C LEU A 83 15.31 8.80 -0.79
N GLU A 84 14.39 8.01 -1.34
CA GLU A 84 14.44 6.54 -1.32
C GLU A 84 14.19 5.96 -2.72
N HIS A 85 15.15 5.19 -3.19
CA HIS A 85 15.16 4.49 -4.47
C HIS A 85 15.03 2.98 -4.23
N GLY A 86 14.07 2.33 -4.90
CA GLY A 86 13.95 0.88 -4.90
C GLY A 86 14.63 0.26 -6.11
N PHE A 87 15.36 -0.83 -5.91
CA PHE A 87 16.04 -1.58 -6.95
C PHE A 87 15.75 -3.08 -6.83
N ASN A 88 16.03 -3.83 -7.88
CA ASN A 88 15.96 -5.27 -7.93
C ASN A 88 17.34 -5.86 -7.59
N SER A 89 17.43 -6.62 -6.50
CA SER A 89 18.68 -7.17 -6.00
C SER A 89 19.23 -8.34 -6.82
N ASP A 90 18.37 -8.98 -7.61
CA ASP A 90 18.66 -10.15 -8.45
C ASP A 90 19.22 -9.78 -9.83
N ASP A 91 18.80 -8.65 -10.41
CA ASP A 91 19.27 -8.19 -11.74
C ASP A 91 19.90 -6.79 -11.76
N GLY A 92 19.78 -6.02 -10.66
CA GLY A 92 20.29 -4.66 -10.53
C GLY A 92 19.44 -3.57 -11.19
N GLY A 93 18.25 -3.91 -11.71
CA GLY A 93 17.33 -2.97 -12.35
C GLY A 93 16.59 -2.07 -11.36
N ASP A 94 16.01 -0.98 -11.86
CA ASP A 94 15.13 -0.14 -11.07
C ASP A 94 13.81 -0.88 -10.77
N SER A 95 13.30 -0.78 -9.54
CA SER A 95 11.98 -1.33 -9.20
C SER A 95 10.81 -0.55 -9.83
N ASP A 96 11.09 0.64 -10.36
CA ASP A 96 10.21 1.45 -11.20
C ASP A 96 11.08 2.08 -12.30
N SER A 97 10.94 1.60 -13.53
CA SER A 97 11.77 2.02 -14.67
C SER A 97 11.58 3.48 -15.09
N ASN A 98 10.53 4.15 -14.60
CA ASN A 98 10.18 5.51 -15.01
C ASN A 98 10.55 6.55 -13.95
N ARG A 99 10.97 6.13 -12.76
CA ARG A 99 11.17 7.05 -11.62
C ARG A 99 12.30 6.56 -10.72
N PHE A 100 13.34 7.38 -10.56
CA PHE A 100 14.47 7.04 -9.69
C PHE A 100 14.06 7.01 -8.21
N PHE A 101 13.59 8.13 -7.62
CA PHE A 101 13.09 8.13 -6.24
C PHE A 101 11.62 7.69 -6.18
N ASN A 102 11.39 6.41 -6.48
CA ASN A 102 10.06 5.83 -6.57
C ASN A 102 9.44 5.49 -5.21
N ARG A 103 10.21 5.45 -4.12
CA ARG A 103 9.70 5.00 -2.82
C ARG A 103 9.36 6.14 -1.88
N GLU A 104 10.21 7.16 -1.79
CA GLU A 104 9.95 8.40 -1.06
C GLU A 104 10.82 9.53 -1.62
N SER A 105 10.25 10.72 -1.74
CA SER A 105 10.98 11.95 -2.05
C SER A 105 10.30 13.08 -1.32
N SER A 106 10.78 13.41 -0.11
CA SER A 106 10.08 14.30 0.81
C SER A 106 11.00 15.35 1.44
N VAL A 107 10.44 16.52 1.71
CA VAL A 107 10.99 17.54 2.60
C VAL A 107 10.03 17.74 3.77
N GLN A 108 10.57 17.98 4.96
CA GLN A 108 9.81 17.95 6.21
C GLN A 108 10.22 19.10 7.13
N LEU A 109 9.24 19.67 7.82
CA LEU A 109 9.44 20.53 8.99
C LEU A 109 8.96 19.76 10.21
N ILE A 110 9.87 19.50 11.15
CA ILE A 110 9.62 18.71 12.35
C ILE A 110 9.69 19.64 13.55
N SER A 111 8.61 19.67 14.34
CA SER A 111 8.56 20.35 15.63
C SER A 111 8.04 19.44 16.73
N ASP A 112 8.69 19.50 17.89
CA ASP A 112 8.26 18.73 19.07
C ASP A 112 6.95 19.29 19.63
N THR A 113 6.74 20.61 19.50
CA THR A 113 5.52 21.31 19.93
C THR A 113 4.36 21.15 18.96
N TYR A 114 4.61 21.23 17.65
CA TYR A 114 3.55 21.32 16.63
C TYR A 114 3.42 20.08 15.75
N GLY A 115 4.35 19.14 15.82
CA GLY A 115 4.37 17.93 14.99
C GLY A 115 5.16 18.12 13.71
N THR A 116 4.94 17.24 12.75
CA THR A 116 5.66 17.22 11.47
C THR A 116 4.74 17.58 10.32
N LEU A 117 5.19 18.49 9.46
CA LEU A 117 4.56 18.79 8.17
C LEU A 117 5.54 18.40 7.05
N ALA A 118 5.08 17.60 6.10
CA ALA A 118 5.89 17.09 5.01
C ALA A 118 5.25 17.30 3.65
N PHE A 119 6.10 17.47 2.63
CA PHE A 119 5.72 17.71 1.25
C PHE A 119 6.53 16.82 0.32
N GLY A 120 5.89 16.24 -0.70
CA GLY A 120 6.56 15.48 -1.75
C GLY A 120 5.85 14.18 -2.11
N ARG A 121 6.61 13.13 -2.40
CA ARG A 121 6.12 11.78 -2.69
C ARG A 121 6.28 10.90 -1.46
N MET A 122 5.18 10.34 -0.97
CA MET A 122 5.16 9.55 0.28
C MET A 122 4.19 8.35 0.16
N GLY A 123 4.41 7.33 0.99
CA GLY A 123 3.44 6.24 1.17
C GLY A 123 2.16 6.74 1.84
N THR A 124 1.05 6.06 1.59
CA THR A 124 -0.20 6.37 2.28
C THR A 124 -0.10 6.05 3.77
N ILE A 125 -0.84 6.77 4.60
CA ILE A 125 -0.93 6.45 6.03
C ILE A 125 -1.61 5.10 6.33
N ALA A 126 -2.36 4.54 5.37
CA ALA A 126 -2.92 3.19 5.42
C ALA A 126 -1.84 2.08 5.25
N SER A 127 -0.68 2.40 4.65
CA SER A 127 0.48 1.51 4.59
C SER A 127 1.33 1.53 5.87
N ASP A 128 2.43 0.79 5.92
CA ASP A 128 3.57 1.03 6.84
C ASP A 128 4.85 1.45 6.10
N ALA A 129 4.70 1.89 4.86
CA ALA A 129 5.81 2.22 4.00
C ALA A 129 6.16 3.72 4.06
N GLY A 130 7.47 3.99 4.10
CA GLY A 130 7.99 5.36 4.17
C GLY A 130 7.89 5.97 5.56
N THR A 131 8.07 7.29 5.63
CA THR A 131 8.17 8.03 6.90
C THR A 131 6.85 8.08 7.69
N PHE A 132 5.70 8.09 7.01
CA PHE A 132 4.40 8.37 7.62
C PHE A 132 3.39 7.21 7.60
N GLY A 133 3.65 6.14 6.84
CA GLY A 133 2.85 4.92 6.90
C GLY A 133 2.89 4.32 8.31
N PHE A 134 1.75 3.97 8.87
CA PHE A 134 1.67 3.35 10.19
C PHE A 134 0.63 2.23 10.32
N TYR A 135 -0.47 2.27 9.56
CA TYR A 135 -1.63 1.42 9.81
C TYR A 135 -1.31 -0.07 9.58
N ALA A 136 -0.74 -0.44 8.42
CA ALA A 136 -0.48 -1.85 8.09
C ALA A 136 0.36 -2.58 9.16
N GLY A 137 1.42 -1.93 9.65
CA GLY A 137 2.31 -2.48 10.68
C GLY A 137 1.71 -2.48 12.09
N ALA A 138 0.65 -1.69 12.33
CA ALA A 138 -0.10 -1.72 13.59
C ALA A 138 -1.07 -2.91 13.67
N VAL A 139 -1.54 -3.41 12.51
CA VAL A 139 -2.69 -4.32 12.42
C VAL A 139 -2.40 -5.65 11.70
N ASN A 140 -1.22 -5.84 11.11
CA ASN A 140 -0.81 -7.10 10.48
C ASN A 140 0.65 -7.44 10.80
N PRO A 141 1.00 -8.70 11.14
CA PRO A 141 2.39 -9.11 11.37
C PRO A 141 3.32 -9.01 10.15
N PHE A 142 2.79 -9.07 8.93
CA PHE A 142 3.53 -8.98 7.65
C PHE A 142 3.78 -7.54 7.17
N GLY A 143 3.08 -6.53 7.73
CA GLY A 143 3.21 -5.12 7.34
C GLY A 143 2.86 -4.86 5.87
N SER A 144 3.55 -3.94 5.21
CA SER A 144 3.54 -3.79 3.73
C SER A 144 4.65 -4.60 3.03
N GLY A 145 5.17 -5.64 3.70
CA GLY A 145 6.15 -6.58 3.14
C GLY A 145 5.48 -7.79 2.49
N TRP A 146 6.29 -8.82 2.21
CA TRP A 146 5.81 -10.16 1.89
C TRP A 146 4.74 -10.24 0.78
N SER A 147 4.90 -9.44 -0.28
CA SER A 147 3.91 -9.32 -1.36
C SER A 147 3.55 -10.67 -2.00
N ALA A 148 4.51 -11.59 -2.08
CA ALA A 148 4.28 -12.96 -2.52
C ALA A 148 3.58 -13.80 -1.44
N VAL A 149 4.04 -13.80 -0.20
CA VAL A 149 3.57 -14.69 0.87
C VAL A 149 2.72 -13.94 1.89
N GLY A 150 1.40 -14.01 1.76
CA GLY A 150 0.47 -13.37 2.72
C GLY A 150 0.18 -11.89 2.44
N GLY A 151 0.90 -11.25 1.51
CA GLY A 151 0.59 -9.91 1.03
C GLY A 151 0.81 -8.79 2.05
N GLN A 152 0.58 -7.56 1.58
CA GLN A 152 0.66 -6.33 2.37
C GLN A 152 -0.63 -6.18 3.23
N GLY A 153 -0.70 -5.28 4.22
CA GLY A 153 -1.96 -4.75 4.79
C GLY A 153 -2.98 -5.77 5.38
N VAL A 154 -4.27 -5.43 5.43
CA VAL A 154 -5.39 -6.27 5.91
C VAL A 154 -5.77 -7.28 4.84
N GLY A 155 -4.94 -8.30 4.65
CA GLY A 155 -5.11 -9.23 3.53
C GLY A 155 -5.07 -8.48 2.19
N ALA A 156 -4.05 -7.64 1.93
CA ALA A 156 -4.05 -6.71 0.78
C ALA A 156 -4.17 -7.39 -0.58
N LYS A 157 -3.90 -8.70 -0.66
CA LYS A 157 -4.21 -9.48 -1.85
C LYS A 157 -5.72 -9.54 -2.12
N ILE A 158 -6.57 -9.41 -1.12
CA ILE A 158 -8.03 -9.60 -1.21
C ILE A 158 -8.85 -8.37 -0.75
N SER A 159 -8.22 -7.28 -0.31
CA SER A 159 -8.91 -6.08 0.21
C SER A 159 -8.95 -4.93 -0.80
N ALA A 160 -9.62 -3.83 -0.45
CA ALA A 160 -9.62 -2.59 -1.22
C ALA A 160 -8.69 -1.50 -0.64
N LEU A 161 -7.73 -1.87 0.23
CA LEU A 161 -6.79 -0.92 0.85
C LEU A 161 -6.06 -0.05 -0.17
N ASN A 162 -5.84 1.21 0.20
CA ASN A 162 -4.97 2.10 -0.54
C ASN A 162 -3.60 2.20 0.13
N ASP A 163 -2.75 1.21 -0.05
CA ASP A 163 -1.42 1.10 0.60
C ASP A 163 -0.24 1.57 -0.30
N GLY A 164 -0.57 2.21 -1.41
CA GLY A 164 0.37 2.71 -2.40
C GLY A 164 1.17 3.94 -1.96
N ARG A 165 1.68 4.65 -2.96
CA ARG A 165 2.37 5.94 -2.80
C ARG A 165 1.66 6.97 -3.64
N TYR A 166 1.75 8.22 -3.22
CA TYR A 166 1.17 9.35 -3.93
C TYR A 166 2.22 10.43 -4.17
N ASP A 167 2.14 11.06 -5.34
CA ASP A 167 2.92 12.26 -5.65
C ASP A 167 2.24 13.49 -5.03
N ASN A 168 2.95 14.62 -5.02
CA ASN A 168 2.39 15.94 -4.65
C ASN A 168 1.56 15.92 -3.37
N THR A 169 2.08 15.21 -2.37
CA THR A 169 1.41 14.93 -1.12
C THR A 169 1.85 15.91 -0.04
N ILE A 170 0.88 16.39 0.72
CA ILE A 170 1.07 17.08 1.99
C ILE A 170 0.69 16.09 3.10
N THR A 171 1.58 15.86 4.06
CA THR A 171 1.30 15.02 5.21
C THR A 171 1.56 15.78 6.50
N TYR A 172 0.60 15.74 7.43
CA TYR A 172 0.76 16.22 8.80
C TYR A 172 0.72 15.03 9.77
N LYS A 173 1.64 15.02 10.73
CA LYS A 173 1.69 14.10 11.86
C LYS A 173 1.75 14.93 13.14
N SER A 174 0.80 14.75 14.04
CA SER A 174 0.78 15.47 15.33
C SER A 174 1.93 15.03 16.24
N PRO A 175 2.29 15.81 17.27
CA PRO A 175 2.98 15.28 18.43
C PRO A 175 2.19 14.12 19.03
N THR A 176 2.87 13.20 19.70
CA THR A 176 2.19 12.12 20.42
C THR A 176 1.79 12.61 21.80
N PHE A 177 0.50 12.58 22.11
CA PHE A 177 -0.05 12.99 23.39
C PHE A 177 -0.84 11.85 24.03
N ALA A 178 -0.45 11.46 25.25
CA ALA A 178 -1.07 10.35 25.99
C ALA A 178 -1.16 9.03 25.19
N GLY A 179 -0.16 8.75 24.35
CA GLY A 179 -0.13 7.57 23.46
C GLY A 179 -0.84 7.75 22.12
N THR A 180 -1.51 8.88 21.90
CA THR A 180 -2.25 9.17 20.66
C THR A 180 -1.42 10.01 19.69
N THR A 181 -1.36 9.58 18.44
CA THR A 181 -0.82 10.35 17.30
C THR A 181 -1.90 10.47 16.23
N VAL A 182 -2.11 11.67 15.69
CA VAL A 182 -3.06 11.95 14.60
C VAL A 182 -2.29 12.25 13.32
N TYR A 183 -2.82 11.76 12.21
CA TYR A 183 -2.27 11.94 10.88
C TYR A 183 -3.33 12.53 9.95
N ALA A 184 -2.92 13.43 9.07
CA ALA A 184 -3.72 13.91 7.95
C ALA A 184 -2.85 13.92 6.69
N GLN A 185 -3.39 13.46 5.58
CA GLN A 185 -2.65 13.35 4.33
C GLN A 185 -3.54 13.78 3.17
N TYR A 186 -2.98 14.51 2.21
CA TYR A 186 -3.67 14.93 0.99
C TYR A 186 -2.70 14.94 -0.18
N SER A 187 -3.07 14.32 -1.30
CA SER A 187 -2.34 14.34 -2.56
C SER A 187 -3.13 15.10 -3.61
N MET A 188 -2.46 16.04 -4.28
CA MET A 188 -3.05 16.83 -5.35
C MET A 188 -3.15 16.08 -6.69
N LYS A 189 -2.50 14.91 -6.78
CA LYS A 189 -2.46 14.07 -7.99
C LYS A 189 -1.99 12.65 -7.65
N GLY A 190 -2.76 11.66 -8.07
CA GLY A 190 -2.47 10.23 -7.96
C GLY A 190 -1.13 9.79 -8.57
N ASP A 191 -0.68 8.59 -8.20
CA ASP A 191 0.54 7.96 -8.76
C ASP A 191 0.25 7.03 -9.95
N ASN A 192 -0.97 6.48 -10.02
CA ASN A 192 -1.40 5.50 -11.01
C ASN A 192 -2.18 6.17 -12.13
N PHE A 193 -1.47 6.61 -13.16
CA PHE A 193 -2.07 7.28 -14.31
C PHE A 193 -2.55 6.30 -15.38
N ASN A 194 -3.75 6.52 -15.92
CA ASN A 194 -3.95 6.33 -17.36
C ASN A 194 -3.05 7.32 -18.11
N ALA A 195 -2.41 6.92 -19.22
CA ALA A 195 -1.43 7.75 -19.93
C ALA A 195 -1.91 9.19 -20.23
N ASP A 196 -3.22 9.37 -20.41
CA ASP A 196 -3.88 10.66 -20.67
C ASP A 196 -3.90 11.60 -19.43
N GLN A 197 -4.03 11.05 -18.22
CA GLN A 197 -4.09 11.83 -16.96
C GLN A 197 -2.76 12.52 -16.61
N LYS A 198 -1.63 12.02 -17.13
CA LYS A 198 -0.31 12.63 -16.91
C LYS A 198 -0.26 14.08 -17.37
N THR A 199 -1.04 14.41 -18.40
CA THR A 199 -1.04 15.73 -19.06
C THR A 199 -1.90 16.79 -18.37
N TYR A 200 -2.79 16.39 -17.44
CA TYR A 200 -3.67 17.32 -16.74
C TYR A 200 -3.01 17.92 -15.49
N ASP A 201 -3.43 19.15 -15.17
CA ASP A 201 -2.95 19.91 -14.03
C ASP A 201 -3.37 19.27 -12.71
N GLU A 202 -2.52 19.43 -11.70
CA GLU A 202 -2.79 19.04 -10.31
C GLU A 202 -4.03 19.75 -9.76
N ASN A 203 -4.73 19.06 -8.85
CA ASN A 203 -5.92 19.57 -8.17
C ASN A 203 -7.07 19.96 -9.13
N THR A 204 -7.26 19.18 -10.20
CA THR A 204 -8.41 19.28 -11.11
C THR A 204 -9.24 18.00 -11.05
N HIS A 205 -10.51 18.07 -11.46
CA HIS A 205 -11.40 16.89 -11.58
C HIS A 205 -10.94 15.85 -12.62
N ARG A 206 -9.84 16.12 -13.34
CA ARG A 206 -9.31 15.25 -14.40
C ARG A 206 -8.14 14.37 -13.94
N VAL A 207 -7.79 14.45 -12.67
CA VAL A 207 -6.75 13.64 -12.04
C VAL A 207 -7.28 13.08 -10.73
N ASP A 208 -6.87 11.86 -10.40
CA ASP A 208 -7.23 11.27 -9.12
C ASP A 208 -6.58 12.06 -8.01
N ARG A 209 -7.30 12.28 -6.91
CA ARG A 209 -6.75 12.93 -5.71
C ARG A 209 -7.04 12.05 -4.51
N TYR A 210 -6.16 12.09 -3.53
CA TYR A 210 -6.28 11.22 -2.35
C TYR A 210 -6.26 12.06 -1.09
N ALA A 211 -7.06 11.70 -0.11
CA ALA A 211 -6.79 12.15 1.25
C ALA A 211 -7.18 11.13 2.30
N ALA A 212 -6.60 11.31 3.47
CA ALA A 212 -6.83 10.43 4.60
C ALA A 212 -6.69 11.14 5.93
N LEU A 213 -7.43 10.62 6.91
CA LEU A 213 -7.28 10.92 8.33
C LEU A 213 -7.00 9.63 9.07
N GLY A 214 -6.00 9.66 9.95
CA GLY A 214 -5.57 8.50 10.70
C GLY A 214 -5.33 8.82 12.17
N VAL A 215 -5.55 7.84 13.03
CA VAL A 215 -5.19 7.90 14.44
C VAL A 215 -4.51 6.61 14.85
N ASN A 216 -3.42 6.74 15.60
CA ASN A 216 -2.74 5.64 16.26
C ASN A 216 -2.74 5.89 17.77
N PHE A 217 -3.19 4.93 18.55
CA PHE A 217 -3.16 4.95 20.01
C PHE A 217 -2.33 3.78 20.52
N ALA A 218 -1.15 4.06 21.07
CA ALA A 218 -0.24 3.07 21.62
C ALA A 218 0.00 3.32 23.12
N THR A 219 -0.27 2.31 23.95
CA THR A 219 -0.02 2.35 25.40
C THR A 219 0.37 0.98 25.93
N GLY A 220 1.58 0.87 26.49
CA GLY A 220 2.12 -0.41 26.96
C GLY A 220 2.13 -1.48 25.86
N ALA A 221 1.43 -2.59 26.10
CA ALA A 221 1.30 -3.70 25.17
C ALA A 221 0.25 -3.48 24.06
N LEU A 222 -0.61 -2.48 24.17
CA LEU A 222 -1.71 -2.22 23.25
C LEU A 222 -1.31 -1.20 22.18
N ASN A 223 -1.63 -1.50 20.92
CA ASN A 223 -1.59 -0.55 19.81
C ASN A 223 -2.91 -0.62 19.02
N LEU A 224 -3.62 0.49 18.90
CA LEU A 224 -4.86 0.61 18.13
C LEU A 224 -4.65 1.62 16.99
N ALA A 225 -5.16 1.30 15.81
CA ALA A 225 -5.02 2.15 14.63
C ALA A 225 -6.36 2.24 13.88
N ALA A 226 -6.66 3.42 13.37
CA ALA A 226 -7.75 3.62 12.43
C ALA A 226 -7.34 4.61 11.35
N VAL A 227 -7.74 4.36 10.11
CA VAL A 227 -7.53 5.22 8.95
C VAL A 227 -8.80 5.24 8.12
N VAL A 228 -9.30 6.44 7.82
CA VAL A 228 -10.28 6.65 6.76
C VAL A 228 -9.56 7.33 5.61
N ASP A 229 -9.72 6.80 4.41
CA ASP A 229 -9.22 7.42 3.20
C ASP A 229 -10.28 7.52 2.12
N TRP A 230 -10.08 8.46 1.22
CA TRP A 230 -10.90 8.67 0.04
C TRP A 230 -10.03 8.94 -1.18
N VAL A 231 -10.47 8.44 -2.33
CA VAL A 231 -9.93 8.79 -3.65
C VAL A 231 -11.02 9.51 -4.42
N ASP A 232 -10.76 10.78 -4.74
CA ASP A 232 -11.54 11.60 -5.67
C ASP A 232 -11.17 11.14 -7.07
N GLU A 233 -12.09 10.47 -7.76
CA GLU A 233 -11.77 9.79 -9.01
C GLU A 233 -11.84 10.73 -10.21
N ALA A 234 -10.86 10.61 -11.11
CA ALA A 234 -10.76 11.49 -12.26
C ALA A 234 -11.92 11.27 -13.23
N CYS A 235 -12.65 12.35 -13.50
CA CYS A 235 -13.59 12.43 -14.59
C CYS A 235 -12.83 12.67 -15.91
N THR A 236 -12.51 11.59 -16.63
CA THR A 236 -11.84 11.62 -17.95
C THR A 236 -12.68 10.90 -19.02
N GLY A 237 -12.91 11.53 -20.17
CA GLY A 237 -13.64 10.89 -21.27
C GLY A 237 -14.27 11.85 -22.29
N SER A 238 -14.78 11.26 -23.38
CA SER A 238 -15.61 11.95 -24.39
C SER A 238 -17.07 11.51 -24.25
N ASN A 239 -17.98 12.45 -24.48
CA ASN A 239 -19.42 12.41 -24.20
C ASN A 239 -20.18 11.08 -24.53
N PRO A 240 -21.11 10.62 -23.65
CA PRO A 240 -21.33 11.10 -22.29
C PRO A 240 -20.21 10.63 -21.38
N VAL A 241 -19.67 11.56 -20.57
CA VAL A 241 -18.70 11.21 -19.53
C VAL A 241 -19.49 10.57 -18.39
N LYS A 242 -19.26 9.28 -18.09
CA LYS A 242 -19.67 8.70 -16.80
C LYS A 242 -18.71 9.27 -15.76
N GLU A 243 -19.23 10.04 -14.80
CA GLU A 243 -18.42 10.45 -13.65
C GLU A 243 -18.29 9.22 -12.74
N PRO A 244 -17.06 8.75 -12.45
CA PRO A 244 -16.87 7.67 -11.49
C PRO A 244 -17.30 8.13 -10.09
N GLU A 245 -17.77 7.18 -9.28
CA GLU A 245 -18.08 7.43 -7.87
C GLU A 245 -16.77 7.45 -7.06
N ASP A 246 -16.67 8.35 -6.08
CA ASP A 246 -15.47 8.45 -5.25
C ASP A 246 -15.33 7.23 -4.34
N LYS A 247 -14.15 6.60 -4.33
CA LYS A 247 -13.82 5.48 -3.46
C LYS A 247 -13.60 5.93 -2.02
N TYR A 248 -14.12 5.17 -1.06
CA TYR A 248 -13.83 5.35 0.36
C TYR A 248 -13.42 4.03 1.01
N THR A 249 -12.45 4.09 1.92
CA THR A 249 -12.15 2.96 2.82
C THR A 249 -12.11 3.39 4.28
N PHE A 250 -12.63 2.52 5.15
CA PHE A 250 -12.69 2.70 6.59
C PHE A 250 -11.96 1.53 7.24
N ASN A 251 -10.80 1.81 7.81
CA ASN A 251 -9.87 0.81 8.29
C ASN A 251 -9.71 0.95 9.79
N VAL A 252 -9.89 -0.13 10.54
CA VAL A 252 -9.72 -0.16 12.00
C VAL A 252 -9.02 -1.45 12.41
N GLY A 253 -8.19 -1.39 13.43
CA GLY A 253 -7.52 -2.58 13.93
C GLY A 253 -6.55 -2.27 15.04
N GLY A 254 -5.73 -3.26 15.34
CA GLY A 254 -4.67 -3.09 16.31
C GLY A 254 -3.96 -4.39 16.63
N SER A 255 -3.11 -4.29 17.64
CA SER A 255 -2.37 -5.41 18.18
C SER A 255 -2.21 -5.33 19.69
N TYR A 256 -2.01 -6.50 20.30
CA TYR A 256 -1.70 -6.63 21.72
C TYR A 256 -0.55 -7.61 21.93
N ASP A 257 0.46 -7.18 22.68
CA ASP A 257 1.62 -8.01 23.04
C ASP A 257 1.39 -8.72 24.38
N PHE A 258 1.16 -10.03 24.34
CA PHE A 258 1.01 -10.88 25.53
C PHE A 258 2.36 -11.35 26.11
N GLY A 259 3.49 -10.90 25.55
CA GLY A 259 4.85 -11.30 25.91
C GLY A 259 5.30 -12.62 25.28
N VAL A 260 4.39 -13.60 25.17
CA VAL A 260 4.66 -14.88 24.48
C VAL A 260 4.21 -14.88 23.02
N MET A 261 3.37 -13.91 22.64
CA MET A 261 2.82 -13.73 21.31
C MET A 261 2.28 -12.31 21.21
N LYS A 262 2.42 -11.68 20.05
CA LYS A 262 1.70 -10.47 19.68
C LYS A 262 0.56 -10.83 18.75
N ALA A 263 -0.68 -10.57 19.15
CA ALA A 263 -1.86 -10.82 18.34
C ALA A 263 -2.26 -9.55 17.57
N PHE A 264 -2.89 -9.73 16.41
CA PHE A 264 -3.33 -8.67 15.52
C PHE A 264 -4.76 -8.95 15.05
N LEU A 265 -5.55 -7.88 14.93
CA LEU A 265 -6.88 -7.89 14.33
C LEU A 265 -7.01 -6.64 13.46
N ALA A 266 -7.58 -6.81 12.27
CA ALA A 266 -7.91 -5.71 11.40
C ALA A 266 -9.24 -5.94 10.71
N ALA A 267 -9.95 -4.85 10.45
CA ALA A 267 -11.20 -4.80 9.72
C ALA A 267 -11.20 -3.60 8.78
N GLN A 268 -11.71 -3.80 7.58
CA GLN A 268 -11.94 -2.78 6.57
C GLN A 268 -13.39 -2.84 6.13
N TYR A 269 -13.99 -1.68 5.93
CA TYR A 269 -15.18 -1.51 5.07
C TYR A 269 -14.79 -0.59 3.91
N PHE A 270 -15.30 -0.86 2.72
CA PHE A 270 -15.07 -0.03 1.54
C PHE A 270 -16.35 0.12 0.72
N GLN A 271 -16.40 1.21 -0.04
CA GLN A 271 -17.48 1.53 -0.97
C GLN A 271 -16.89 2.20 -2.20
N ASN A 272 -17.57 2.01 -3.34
CA ASN A 272 -17.18 2.55 -4.64
C ASN A 272 -15.74 2.17 -5.03
N ALA A 273 -15.34 0.93 -4.75
CA ALA A 273 -14.02 0.45 -5.16
C ALA A 273 -14.07 -0.06 -6.60
N ASN A 274 -13.08 0.33 -7.41
CA ASN A 274 -12.96 -0.12 -8.81
C ASN A 274 -12.42 -1.55 -8.95
N ASP A 275 -11.75 -2.07 -7.92
CA ASP A 275 -11.26 -3.44 -7.87
C ASP A 275 -11.12 -3.87 -6.40
N VAL A 276 -11.35 -5.16 -6.15
CA VAL A 276 -11.17 -5.80 -4.85
C VAL A 276 -10.22 -6.96 -5.06
N GLY A 277 -9.07 -6.89 -4.39
CA GLY A 277 -8.05 -7.93 -4.53
C GLY A 277 -7.61 -8.17 -5.97
N LEU A 278 -7.46 -7.12 -6.78
CA LEU A 278 -6.95 -7.18 -8.17
C LEU A 278 -7.70 -8.15 -9.10
N MET A 279 -8.90 -8.58 -8.74
CA MET A 279 -9.58 -9.65 -9.46
C MET A 279 -10.02 -9.19 -10.85
N GLY A 280 -10.49 -7.94 -10.97
CA GLY A 280 -10.81 -7.37 -12.28
C GLY A 280 -9.59 -7.30 -13.20
N THR A 281 -8.44 -6.90 -12.64
CA THR A 281 -7.15 -6.88 -13.36
C THR A 281 -6.75 -8.28 -13.82
N LEU A 282 -6.83 -9.29 -12.94
CA LEU A 282 -6.48 -10.67 -13.25
C LEU A 282 -7.36 -11.29 -14.34
N VAL A 283 -8.67 -11.09 -14.25
CA VAL A 283 -9.61 -11.55 -15.29
C VAL A 283 -9.29 -10.90 -16.63
N ASN A 284 -9.00 -9.60 -16.64
CA ASN A 284 -8.63 -8.87 -17.86
C ASN A 284 -7.31 -9.35 -18.48
N ASP A 285 -6.27 -9.54 -17.66
CA ASP A 285 -4.95 -9.99 -18.12
C ASP A 285 -4.92 -11.44 -18.59
N SER A 286 -5.87 -12.28 -18.13
CA SER A 286 -6.02 -13.66 -18.60
C SER A 286 -6.47 -13.77 -20.07
N GLY A 287 -7.10 -12.71 -20.61
CA GLY A 287 -7.68 -12.72 -21.95
C GLY A 287 -8.95 -13.56 -22.11
N VAL A 288 -9.49 -14.12 -21.01
CA VAL A 288 -10.66 -15.02 -21.06
C VAL A 288 -11.91 -14.38 -21.64
N LEU A 289 -12.07 -13.07 -21.46
CA LEU A 289 -13.22 -12.33 -21.96
C LEU A 289 -13.22 -12.21 -23.49
N GLY A 290 -12.12 -12.57 -24.16
CA GLY A 290 -11.98 -12.54 -25.60
C GLY A 290 -11.88 -11.12 -26.18
N THR A 291 -12.17 -10.99 -27.47
CA THR A 291 -12.14 -9.72 -28.20
C THR A 291 -13.48 -9.47 -28.90
N SER A 292 -13.89 -8.20 -28.96
CA SER A 292 -15.00 -7.73 -29.79
C SER A 292 -14.48 -6.88 -30.94
N VAL A 293 -15.20 -6.82 -32.05
CA VAL A 293 -14.88 -5.92 -33.17
C VAL A 293 -15.67 -4.63 -33.00
N VAL A 294 -14.97 -3.53 -32.72
CA VAL A 294 -15.55 -2.17 -32.63
C VAL A 294 -14.91 -1.31 -33.72
N ASP A 295 -15.72 -0.69 -34.58
CA ASP A 295 -15.26 0.11 -35.72
C ASP A 295 -14.22 -0.58 -36.63
N GLY A 296 -14.38 -1.89 -36.82
CA GLY A 296 -13.49 -2.70 -37.65
C GLY A 296 -12.13 -3.01 -37.04
N LYS A 297 -11.94 -2.73 -35.74
CA LYS A 297 -10.74 -3.09 -34.97
C LYS A 297 -11.10 -4.09 -33.89
N GLU A 298 -10.23 -5.07 -33.67
CA GLU A 298 -10.33 -5.96 -32.52
C GLU A 298 -9.99 -5.18 -31.24
N VAL A 299 -10.86 -5.28 -30.25
CA VAL A 299 -10.73 -4.67 -28.93
C VAL A 299 -10.90 -5.77 -27.90
N ALA A 300 -9.95 -5.91 -26.98
CA ALA A 300 -10.09 -6.84 -25.86
C ALA A 300 -11.31 -6.47 -25.01
N ASN A 301 -12.16 -7.45 -24.73
CA ASN A 301 -13.24 -7.28 -23.78
C ASN A 301 -12.63 -7.13 -22.38
N LYS A 302 -13.16 -6.19 -21.59
CA LYS A 302 -12.70 -5.95 -20.23
C LYS A 302 -13.85 -6.06 -19.25
N PHE A 303 -13.60 -6.74 -18.15
CA PHE A 303 -14.37 -6.64 -16.93
C PHE A 303 -14.01 -5.33 -16.26
N SER A 304 -15.03 -4.58 -15.84
CA SER A 304 -14.89 -3.34 -15.10
C SER A 304 -15.95 -3.35 -14.01
N ALA A 305 -15.50 -3.23 -12.77
CA ALA A 305 -16.36 -2.84 -11.66
C ALA A 305 -16.03 -1.38 -11.32
N ASP A 306 -17.04 -0.62 -10.90
CA ASP A 306 -16.90 0.83 -10.63
C ASP A 306 -17.54 1.21 -9.28
N GLU A 307 -18.33 0.30 -8.68
CA GLU A 307 -19.16 0.61 -7.50
C GLU A 307 -19.12 -0.55 -6.47
N LEU A 308 -17.97 -1.25 -6.33
CA LEU A 308 -17.85 -2.35 -5.36
C LEU A 308 -17.91 -1.84 -3.92
N LYS A 309 -18.74 -2.49 -3.09
CA LYS A 309 -18.78 -2.29 -1.64
C LYS A 309 -18.60 -3.63 -0.92
N GLY A 310 -18.02 -3.60 0.27
CA GLY A 310 -17.72 -4.82 0.98
C GLY A 310 -16.92 -4.62 2.24
N TYR A 311 -16.46 -5.72 2.81
CA TYR A 311 -15.62 -5.72 4.00
C TYR A 311 -14.52 -6.76 3.92
N SER A 312 -13.42 -6.47 4.62
CA SER A 312 -12.32 -7.41 4.83
C SER A 312 -12.03 -7.53 6.32
N VAL A 313 -11.71 -8.73 6.78
CA VAL A 313 -11.24 -8.98 8.15
C VAL A 313 -9.96 -9.81 8.11
N ALA A 314 -9.00 -9.48 8.98
CA ALA A 314 -7.76 -10.23 9.13
C ALA A 314 -7.44 -10.48 10.60
N LEU A 315 -6.98 -11.70 10.88
CA LEU A 315 -6.41 -12.11 12.15
C LEU A 315 -4.96 -12.50 11.94
N GLY A 316 -4.08 -12.09 12.83
CA GLY A 316 -2.67 -12.42 12.73
C GLY A 316 -1.97 -12.57 14.06
N ALA A 317 -0.79 -13.18 14.03
CA ALA A 317 0.06 -13.35 15.19
C ALA A 317 1.55 -13.30 14.83
N THR A 318 2.35 -12.74 15.74
CA THR A 318 3.79 -12.94 15.78
C THR A 318 4.15 -13.75 17.03
N VAL A 319 4.82 -14.88 16.85
CA VAL A 319 5.22 -15.78 17.95
C VAL A 319 6.75 -15.90 17.98
N PRO A 320 7.45 -15.35 18.99
CA PRO A 320 8.88 -15.57 19.16
C PRO A 320 9.15 -17.01 19.58
N ALA A 321 9.84 -17.77 18.74
CA ALA A 321 10.20 -19.15 19.01
C ALA A 321 11.45 -19.59 18.24
N MET A 322 12.20 -20.54 18.83
CA MET A 322 13.39 -21.13 18.21
C MET A 322 14.47 -20.11 17.79
N GLY A 323 14.55 -18.96 18.49
CA GLY A 323 15.51 -17.89 18.18
C GLY A 323 15.08 -16.93 17.07
N GLY A 324 13.88 -17.12 16.50
CA GLY A 324 13.30 -16.27 15.48
C GLY A 324 11.84 -15.94 15.78
N ASN A 325 11.13 -15.45 14.77
CA ASN A 325 9.71 -15.10 14.87
C ASN A 325 8.91 -15.86 13.82
N PHE A 326 7.85 -16.53 14.24
CA PHE A 326 6.79 -16.95 13.33
C PHE A 326 5.82 -15.79 13.11
N LEU A 327 5.41 -15.59 11.86
CA LEU A 327 4.40 -14.63 11.42
C LEU A 327 3.26 -15.46 10.83
N MET A 328 2.04 -15.21 11.25
CA MET A 328 0.87 -15.96 10.78
C MET A 328 -0.28 -14.99 10.52
N SER A 329 -1.01 -15.18 9.44
CA SER A 329 -2.22 -14.42 9.16
C SER A 329 -3.26 -15.28 8.43
N VAL A 330 -4.52 -14.97 8.69
CA VAL A 330 -5.66 -15.41 7.88
C VAL A 330 -6.56 -14.20 7.64
N SER A 331 -7.13 -14.09 6.45
CA SER A 331 -8.03 -13.00 6.09
C SER A 331 -9.15 -13.45 5.17
N TYR A 332 -10.26 -12.74 5.26
CA TYR A 332 -11.48 -12.95 4.48
C TYR A 332 -11.96 -11.61 3.92
N THR A 333 -12.46 -11.61 2.69
CA THR A 333 -13.16 -10.49 2.06
C THR A 333 -14.45 -10.97 1.43
N ASP A 334 -15.47 -10.13 1.52
CA ASP A 334 -16.77 -10.26 0.87
C ASP A 334 -17.14 -8.91 0.27
N ALA A 335 -17.54 -8.89 -1.00
CA ALA A 335 -17.92 -7.68 -1.70
C ALA A 335 -18.98 -7.94 -2.77
N GLU A 336 -19.74 -6.91 -3.10
CA GLU A 336 -20.72 -6.92 -4.19
C GLU A 336 -20.62 -5.62 -5.00
N ASP A 337 -20.97 -5.69 -6.28
CA ASP A 337 -21.13 -4.52 -7.13
C ASP A 337 -22.48 -3.86 -6.87
N ASP A 338 -22.43 -2.63 -6.38
CA ASP A 338 -23.63 -1.83 -6.07
C ASP A 338 -24.11 -1.00 -7.28
N ALA A 339 -23.43 -1.12 -8.43
CA ALA A 339 -23.85 -0.42 -9.65
C ALA A 339 -25.23 -0.86 -10.10
N LYS A 340 -25.95 0.09 -10.70
CA LYS A 340 -27.28 -0.17 -11.24
C LYS A 340 -27.22 -1.26 -12.31
N ASP A 341 -28.04 -2.30 -12.12
CA ASP A 341 -28.13 -3.49 -13.00
C ASP A 341 -26.88 -4.40 -12.96
N ALA A 342 -25.93 -4.15 -12.04
CA ALA A 342 -24.83 -5.06 -11.75
C ALA A 342 -25.24 -6.12 -10.72
N THR A 343 -24.56 -7.27 -10.75
CA THR A 343 -24.81 -8.40 -9.85
C THR A 343 -23.53 -9.09 -9.41
N ALA A 344 -22.36 -8.51 -9.71
CA ALA A 344 -21.09 -9.17 -9.47
C ALA A 344 -20.83 -9.29 -7.96
N GLU A 345 -20.37 -10.47 -7.54
CA GLU A 345 -20.03 -10.78 -6.15
C GLU A 345 -18.58 -11.24 -6.09
N PHE A 346 -17.86 -10.86 -5.04
CA PHE A 346 -16.46 -11.16 -4.85
C PHE A 346 -16.23 -11.75 -3.46
N THR A 347 -15.52 -12.87 -3.41
CA THR A 347 -15.09 -13.48 -2.15
C THR A 347 -13.59 -13.74 -2.20
N GLY A 348 -12.90 -13.55 -1.09
CA GLY A 348 -11.47 -13.81 -1.01
C GLY A 348 -11.07 -14.43 0.31
N TYR A 349 -10.18 -15.41 0.26
CA TYR A 349 -9.52 -16.02 1.40
C TYR A 349 -8.01 -15.95 1.22
N GLN A 350 -7.31 -15.66 2.31
CA GLN A 350 -5.85 -15.74 2.32
C GLN A 350 -5.36 -16.30 3.64
N ALA A 351 -4.31 -17.11 3.58
CA ALA A 351 -3.61 -17.62 4.74
C ALA A 351 -2.10 -17.58 4.47
N ALA A 352 -1.31 -17.22 5.47
CA ALA A 352 0.14 -17.22 5.34
C ALA A 352 0.83 -17.56 6.65
N VAL A 353 1.98 -18.23 6.52
CA VAL A 353 2.91 -18.49 7.61
C VAL A 353 4.32 -18.18 7.13
N ALA A 354 5.05 -17.38 7.90
CA ALA A 354 6.46 -17.11 7.66
C ALA A 354 7.29 -17.30 8.93
N TYR A 355 8.58 -17.52 8.73
CA TYR A 355 9.57 -17.57 9.80
C TYR A 355 10.74 -16.65 9.45
N GLN A 356 11.13 -15.83 10.41
CA GLN A 356 12.28 -14.94 10.32
C GLN A 356 13.31 -15.31 11.39
N TYR A 357 14.52 -15.66 10.96
CA TYR A 357 15.64 -16.01 11.83
C TYR A 357 16.75 -14.94 11.74
N PRO A 358 16.96 -14.13 12.79
CA PRO A 358 18.03 -13.14 12.81
C PRO A 358 19.40 -13.81 12.97
N LEU A 359 20.22 -13.76 11.92
CA LEU A 359 21.64 -14.14 11.99
C LEU A 359 22.47 -13.08 12.72
N SER A 360 22.05 -11.81 12.63
CA SER A 360 22.66 -10.68 13.32
C SER A 360 21.64 -9.56 13.50
N LYS A 361 22.06 -8.42 14.07
CA LYS A 361 21.24 -7.20 14.12
C LYS A 361 20.88 -6.64 12.73
N ARG A 362 21.57 -7.09 11.69
CA ARG A 362 21.50 -6.55 10.32
C ARG A 362 21.19 -7.60 9.27
N THR A 363 21.12 -8.88 9.62
CA THR A 363 20.91 -9.96 8.64
C THR A 363 19.86 -10.92 9.16
N VAL A 364 18.84 -11.17 8.35
CA VAL A 364 17.73 -12.10 8.66
C VAL A 364 17.60 -13.10 7.52
N LEU A 365 17.60 -14.39 7.86
CA LEU A 365 17.12 -15.43 6.95
C LEU A 365 15.61 -15.55 7.13
N TYR A 366 14.90 -15.84 6.05
CA TYR A 366 13.47 -16.02 6.12
C TYR A 366 12.98 -17.14 5.21
N THR A 367 11.83 -17.68 5.57
CA THR A 367 11.02 -18.50 4.68
C THR A 367 9.55 -18.22 4.94
N GLY A 368 8.69 -18.46 3.96
CA GLY A 368 7.25 -18.40 4.18
C GLY A 368 6.48 -19.13 3.09
N VAL A 369 5.25 -19.48 3.45
CA VAL A 369 4.27 -20.07 2.56
C VAL A 369 2.97 -19.28 2.63
N GLY A 370 2.35 -19.06 1.48
CA GLY A 370 1.09 -18.33 1.34
C GLY A 370 0.11 -19.10 0.47
N TYR A 371 -1.16 -19.03 0.84
CA TYR A 371 -2.28 -19.46 0.02
C TYR A 371 -3.21 -18.27 -0.18
N THR A 372 -3.72 -18.11 -1.39
CA THR A 372 -4.75 -17.13 -1.70
C THR A 372 -5.75 -17.77 -2.64
N ASN A 373 -7.03 -17.67 -2.28
CA ASN A 373 -8.15 -18.03 -3.13
C ASN A 373 -9.03 -16.79 -3.27
N ARG A 374 -9.48 -16.53 -4.49
CA ARG A 374 -10.38 -15.42 -4.80
C ARG A 374 -11.37 -15.87 -5.85
N GLU A 375 -12.60 -15.44 -5.67
CA GLU A 375 -13.73 -15.80 -6.52
C GLU A 375 -14.46 -14.52 -6.92
N ALA A 376 -14.88 -14.46 -8.18
CA ALA A 376 -15.77 -13.45 -8.69
C ALA A 376 -16.90 -14.12 -9.47
N ASP A 377 -18.12 -13.88 -9.03
CA ASP A 377 -19.34 -14.42 -9.59
C ASP A 377 -20.13 -13.35 -10.35
N LYS A 378 -21.01 -13.79 -11.25
CA LYS A 378 -22.03 -12.95 -11.90
C LYS A 378 -21.46 -11.72 -12.64
N LEU A 379 -20.27 -11.86 -13.21
CA LEU A 379 -19.46 -10.79 -13.83
C LEU A 379 -20.15 -10.01 -14.98
N ASN A 380 -21.28 -10.47 -15.54
CA ASN A 380 -21.97 -9.83 -16.67
C ASN A 380 -23.52 -9.98 -16.67
N ALA A 381 -24.16 -10.16 -15.50
CA ALA A 381 -25.63 -10.29 -15.38
C ALA A 381 -26.30 -11.43 -16.20
N VAL A 382 -25.52 -12.34 -16.78
CA VAL A 382 -25.98 -13.59 -17.41
C VAL A 382 -25.57 -14.74 -16.49
N GLU A 383 -26.50 -15.62 -16.14
CA GLU A 383 -26.22 -16.83 -15.35
C GLU A 383 -25.05 -17.62 -15.99
N GLY A 384 -23.98 -17.85 -15.21
CA GLY A 384 -22.86 -18.72 -15.58
C GLY A 384 -21.58 -18.02 -16.08
N ASN A 385 -21.00 -17.10 -15.31
CA ASN A 385 -19.61 -16.63 -15.47
C ASN A 385 -18.97 -16.48 -14.08
N LYS A 386 -18.50 -17.59 -13.51
CA LYS A 386 -17.69 -17.63 -12.27
C LYS A 386 -16.21 -17.66 -12.65
N ALA A 387 -15.42 -16.76 -12.09
CA ALA A 387 -13.96 -16.81 -12.16
C ALA A 387 -13.38 -17.12 -10.78
N GLU A 388 -12.49 -18.08 -10.69
CA GLU A 388 -11.80 -18.45 -9.46
C GLU A 388 -10.29 -18.46 -9.71
N GLN A 389 -9.52 -17.89 -8.78
CA GLN A 389 -8.07 -17.95 -8.77
C GLN A 389 -7.59 -18.63 -7.50
N GLU A 390 -6.69 -19.58 -7.67
CA GLU A 390 -5.91 -20.15 -6.57
C GLU A 390 -4.43 -19.86 -6.75
N THR A 391 -3.76 -19.49 -5.67
CA THR A 391 -2.32 -19.24 -5.68
C THR A 391 -1.65 -19.84 -4.46
N TYR A 392 -0.55 -20.55 -4.70
CA TYR A 392 0.36 -21.05 -3.67
C TYR A 392 1.73 -20.40 -3.86
N ASP A 393 2.22 -19.76 -2.80
CA ASP A 393 3.50 -19.06 -2.79
C ASP A 393 4.43 -19.71 -1.76
N VAL A 394 5.68 -19.95 -2.14
CA VAL A 394 6.74 -20.39 -1.22
C VAL A 394 7.96 -19.53 -1.46
N SER A 395 8.44 -18.86 -0.42
CA SER A 395 9.64 -18.02 -0.47
C SER A 395 10.68 -18.48 0.53
N PHE A 396 11.95 -18.38 0.16
CA PHE A 396 13.10 -18.51 1.05
C PHE A 396 14.17 -17.51 0.64
N GLY A 397 14.72 -16.75 1.59
CA GLY A 397 15.71 -15.75 1.23
C GLY A 397 16.41 -15.15 2.43
N MET A 398 17.09 -14.04 2.15
CA MET A 398 17.85 -13.29 3.14
C MET A 398 17.68 -11.81 2.89
N VAL A 399 17.52 -11.05 3.97
CA VAL A 399 17.60 -9.59 3.96
C VAL A 399 18.79 -9.11 4.77
N HIS A 400 19.52 -8.13 4.22
CA HIS A 400 20.61 -7.41 4.90
C HIS A 400 20.31 -5.91 4.97
N TYR A 401 20.46 -5.32 6.17
CA TYR A 401 20.21 -3.91 6.46
C TYR A 401 21.51 -3.15 6.75
N PHE A 402 21.71 -2.01 6.09
CA PHE A 402 22.90 -1.18 6.26
C PHE A 402 22.57 0.25 6.69
#